data_AF-A0A915IXR8-F1
#
_entry.id   AF-A0A915IXR8-F1
#
_cell.length_a   1.000
_cell.length_b   1.000
_cell.length_c   1.000
_cell.angle_alpha   90.00
_cell.angle_beta   90.00
_cell.angle_gamma   90.00
#
_symmetry.space_group_name_H-M   'P 1'
#
loop_
_entity.id
_entity.type
_entity.pdbx_description
1 polymer ?
#
loop_
_entity_poly.entity_id
_entity_poly.type
_entity_poly.pdbx_seq_one_letter_code
_entity_poly.pdbx_strand_id
1 'polypeptide(L)'
;LPLVQCKQRFTANDTQLRKEAKETIQNNVDKYNLLELIYGSFSCQSTYSHRFSASDVAHSITAVLRFRKSAHQNSNILQENFMWALDSLSREHHTHIYEGIELYKLFLKVLMEEVQTLLTTGHVIPSASVLQCVLT
;
A
#
# COMPACT_ATOMS: atom_id res chain seq x y z
N LEU A 1 -10.14 -18.00 -9.07
CA LEU A 1 -8.67 -18.02 -8.93
C LEU A 1 -8.28 -19.05 -7.87
N PRO A 2 -7.33 -19.98 -8.13
CA PRO A 2 -6.85 -20.95 -7.14
C PRO A 2 -6.22 -20.29 -5.91
N LEU A 3 -6.57 -20.75 -4.71
CA LEU A 3 -6.11 -20.15 -3.45
C LEU A 3 -4.58 -20.14 -3.29
N VAL A 4 -3.89 -21.15 -3.81
CA VAL A 4 -2.42 -21.23 -3.79
C VAL A 4 -1.82 -20.08 -4.59
N GLN A 5 -2.36 -19.80 -5.78
CA GLN A 5 -1.90 -18.72 -6.65
C GLN A 5 -2.25 -17.33 -6.09
N CYS A 6 -3.33 -17.21 -5.32
CA CYS A 6 -3.67 -15.96 -4.63
C CYS A 6 -2.67 -15.59 -3.52
N LYS A 7 -1.96 -16.57 -2.94
CA LYS A 7 -0.92 -16.33 -1.93
C LYS A 7 0.46 -16.07 -2.53
N GLN A 8 0.64 -16.30 -3.83
CA GLN A 8 1.88 -16.08 -4.54
C GLN A 8 2.02 -14.61 -4.98
N ARG A 9 3.27 -14.16 -5.19
CA ARG A 9 3.53 -12.83 -5.76
C ARG A 9 2.94 -12.77 -7.17
N PHE A 10 2.24 -11.69 -7.50
CA PHE A 10 1.61 -11.54 -8.82
C PHE A 10 2.60 -11.76 -9.97
N THR A 11 3.83 -11.27 -9.86
CA THR A 11 4.87 -11.46 -10.88
C THR A 11 5.36 -12.91 -11.04
N ALA A 12 5.15 -13.75 -10.03
CA ALA A 12 5.50 -15.18 -10.05
C ALA A 12 4.35 -16.07 -10.55
N ASN A 13 3.15 -15.51 -10.73
CA ASN A 13 2.02 -16.24 -11.27
C ASN A 13 2.15 -16.48 -12.77
N ASP A 14 1.51 -17.55 -13.24
CA ASP A 14 1.45 -17.87 -14.65
C ASP A 14 0.91 -16.70 -15.50
N THR A 15 1.48 -16.55 -16.68
CA THR A 15 1.15 -15.51 -17.66
C THR A 15 -0.33 -15.51 -18.03
N GLN A 16 -0.95 -16.69 -18.17
CA GLN A 16 -2.37 -16.81 -18.49
C GLN A 16 -3.23 -16.24 -17.35
N LEU A 17 -2.94 -16.67 -16.12
CA LEU A 17 -3.64 -16.18 -14.92
C LEU A 17 -3.53 -14.66 -14.76
N ARG A 18 -2.36 -14.08 -15.03
CA ARG A 18 -2.15 -12.63 -14.95
C ARG A 18 -3.00 -11.85 -15.95
N LYS A 19 -3.26 -12.41 -17.14
CA LYS A 19 -4.10 -11.78 -18.16
C LYS A 19 -5.58 -11.88 -17.79
N GLU A 20 -6.02 -13.06 -17.37
CA GLU A 20 -7.42 -13.35 -17.03
C GLU A 20 -7.87 -12.73 -15.70
N ALA A 21 -6.94 -12.40 -14.80
CA ALA A 21 -7.26 -11.85 -13.48
C ALA A 21 -8.11 -10.58 -13.55
N LYS A 22 -7.78 -9.64 -14.45
CA LYS A 22 -8.52 -8.39 -14.61
C LYS A 22 -9.96 -8.64 -15.06
N GLU A 23 -10.13 -9.46 -16.09
CA GLU A 23 -11.44 -9.81 -16.64
C GLU A 23 -12.29 -10.53 -15.61
N THR A 24 -11.70 -11.48 -14.88
CA THR A 24 -12.39 -12.23 -13.82
C THR A 24 -12.89 -11.31 -12.71
N ILE A 25 -12.08 -10.34 -12.28
CA ILE A 25 -12.49 -9.36 -11.28
C ILE A 25 -13.64 -8.50 -11.82
N GLN A 26 -13.49 -7.95 -13.03
CA GLN A 26 -14.48 -7.07 -13.64
C GLN A 26 -15.86 -7.74 -13.79
N ASN A 27 -15.89 -9.02 -14.16
CA ASN A 27 -17.14 -9.77 -14.31
C ASN A 27 -17.85 -10.09 -12.98
N ASN A 28 -17.15 -9.99 -11.85
CA ASN A 28 -17.70 -10.33 -10.53
C ASN A 28 -17.94 -9.11 -9.62
N VAL A 29 -17.45 -7.92 -9.99
CA VAL A 29 -17.53 -6.71 -9.16
C VAL A 29 -18.98 -6.36 -8.78
N ASP A 30 -19.90 -6.43 -9.74
CA ASP A 30 -21.32 -6.12 -9.52
C ASP A 30 -21.97 -7.09 -8.52
N LYS A 31 -21.58 -8.37 -8.58
CA LYS A 31 -22.11 -9.43 -7.72
C LYS A 31 -21.77 -9.21 -6.23
N TYR A 32 -20.64 -8.56 -5.95
CA TYR A 32 -20.13 -8.36 -4.59
C TYR A 32 -20.24 -6.91 -4.10
N ASN A 33 -20.96 -6.03 -4.82
CA ASN A 33 -21.08 -4.61 -4.51
C ASN A 33 -19.72 -3.88 -4.39
N LEU A 34 -18.75 -4.22 -5.26
CA LEU A 34 -17.40 -3.65 -5.26
C LEU A 34 -17.18 -2.64 -6.41
N LEU A 35 -18.22 -1.90 -6.78
CA LEU A 35 -18.28 -1.09 -8.02
C LEU A 35 -17.12 -0.09 -8.16
N GLU A 36 -16.61 0.44 -7.05
CA GLU A 36 -15.54 1.44 -7.02
C GLU A 36 -14.12 0.85 -7.04
N LEU A 37 -13.98 -0.48 -7.16
CA LEU A 37 -12.68 -1.14 -7.16
C LEU A 37 -11.86 -0.83 -8.44
N ILE A 38 -12.53 -0.64 -9.57
CA ILE A 38 -11.90 -0.39 -10.87
C ILE A 38 -12.01 1.09 -11.20
N TYR A 39 -10.88 1.77 -11.26
CA TYR A 39 -10.79 3.18 -11.62
C TYR A 39 -9.65 3.43 -12.61
N GLY A 40 -9.74 4.53 -13.35
CA GLY A 40 -8.68 4.97 -14.26
C GLY A 40 -7.47 5.49 -13.48
N SER A 41 -6.27 5.00 -13.81
CA SER A 41 -5.03 5.42 -13.16
C SER A 41 -3.87 5.39 -14.17
N PHE A 42 -2.72 5.93 -13.76
CA PHE A 42 -1.51 5.97 -14.56
C PHE A 42 -0.51 4.90 -14.10
N SER A 43 0.23 4.33 -15.05
CA SER A 43 1.36 3.46 -14.75
C SER A 43 2.61 3.97 -15.46
N CYS A 44 3.73 3.96 -14.75
CA CYS A 44 5.03 4.31 -15.29
C CYS A 44 5.87 3.04 -15.50
N GLN A 45 6.61 3.01 -16.61
CA GLN A 45 7.62 1.99 -16.87
C GLN A 45 8.96 2.71 -17.08
N SER A 46 9.87 2.60 -16.12
CA SER A 46 11.16 3.31 -16.16
C SER A 46 12.25 2.51 -16.89
N THR A 47 12.09 1.18 -16.99
CA THR A 47 13.04 0.26 -17.67
C THR A 47 12.31 -1.05 -18.03
N TYR A 48 13.00 -2.03 -18.59
CA TYR A 48 12.46 -3.36 -18.87
C TYR A 48 11.88 -4.05 -17.63
N SER A 49 12.51 -3.89 -16.47
CA SER A 49 12.16 -4.64 -15.24
C SER A 49 11.22 -3.91 -14.29
N HIS A 50 11.13 -2.58 -14.36
CA HIS A 50 10.46 -1.76 -13.35
C HIS A 50 9.20 -1.12 -13.91
N ARG A 51 8.05 -1.64 -13.47
CA ARG A 51 6.71 -1.10 -13.74
C ARG A 51 6.02 -0.76 -12.43
N PHE A 52 5.56 0.48 -12.31
CA PHE A 52 4.92 1.00 -11.11
C PHE A 52 3.55 1.61 -11.43
N SER A 53 2.58 1.42 -10.53
CA SER A 53 1.33 2.19 -10.52
C SER A 53 1.56 3.55 -9.87
N ALA A 54 0.86 4.58 -10.32
CA ALA A 54 0.90 5.91 -9.69
C ALA A 54 0.52 5.85 -8.20
N SER A 55 -0.47 5.02 -7.85
CA SER A 55 -0.89 4.80 -6.46
C SER A 55 0.23 4.22 -5.60
N ASP A 56 0.94 3.22 -6.12
CA ASP A 56 1.96 2.49 -5.37
C ASP A 56 3.17 3.40 -5.09
N VAL A 57 3.52 4.26 -6.05
CA VAL A 57 4.58 5.26 -5.86
C VAL A 57 4.17 6.27 -4.79
N ALA A 58 2.95 6.81 -4.84
CA ALA A 58 2.47 7.77 -3.85
C ALA A 58 2.45 7.18 -2.42
N HIS A 59 1.95 5.95 -2.27
CA HIS A 59 1.94 5.26 -0.99
C HIS A 59 3.35 4.92 -0.50
N SER A 60 4.24 4.49 -1.39
CA SER A 60 5.64 4.22 -1.08
C SER A 60 6.36 5.45 -0.53
N ILE A 61 6.26 6.58 -1.23
CA ILE A 61 6.90 7.84 -0.81
C ILE A 61 6.33 8.32 0.54
N THR A 62 5.02 8.19 0.73
CA THR A 62 4.37 8.50 2.02
C THR A 62 4.92 7.63 3.15
N ALA A 63 5.17 6.35 2.87
CA ALA A 63 5.73 5.41 3.84
C ALA A 63 7.20 5.71 4.17
N VAL A 64 8.01 6.06 3.16
CA VAL A 64 9.41 6.52 3.37
C VAL A 64 9.43 7.75 4.27
N LEU A 65 8.56 8.73 4.02
CA LEU A 65 8.49 9.96 4.81
C LEU A 65 8.18 9.67 6.29
N ARG A 66 7.24 8.75 6.56
CA ARG A 66 6.68 8.53 7.91
C ARG A 66 7.35 7.44 8.72
N PHE A 67 7.74 6.33 8.09
CA PHE A 67 8.09 5.10 8.78
C PHE A 67 9.56 4.71 8.64
N ARG A 68 10.31 5.39 7.77
CA ARG A 68 11.73 5.12 7.62
C ARG A 68 12.48 5.49 8.90
N LYS A 69 13.32 4.56 9.36
CA LYS A 69 14.20 4.76 10.50
C LYS A 69 15.44 5.52 10.04
N SER A 70 15.89 6.49 10.83
CA SER A 70 17.15 7.17 10.55
C SER A 70 18.32 6.20 10.71
N ALA A 71 19.32 6.36 9.84
CA ALA A 71 20.60 5.66 9.95
C ALA A 71 21.50 6.27 11.05
N HIS A 72 21.20 7.50 11.50
CA HIS A 72 22.02 8.24 12.45
C HIS A 72 21.21 8.63 13.68
N GLN A 73 21.68 8.25 14.86
CA GLN A 73 20.94 8.45 16.12
C GLN A 73 20.81 9.93 16.53
N ASN A 74 21.57 10.84 15.90
CA ASN A 74 21.71 12.25 16.30
C ASN A 74 21.21 13.26 15.24
N SER A 75 20.58 12.81 14.15
CA SER A 75 20.13 13.69 13.07
C SER A 75 18.63 13.95 13.13
N ASN A 76 18.19 15.03 12.45
CA ASN A 76 16.78 15.32 12.30
C ASN A 76 16.14 14.31 11.33
N ILE A 77 15.58 13.24 11.90
CA ILE A 77 14.95 12.11 11.20
C ILE A 77 13.95 12.59 10.15
N LEU A 78 13.17 13.64 10.44
CA LEU A 78 12.16 14.15 9.51
C LEU A 78 12.81 14.77 8.27
N GLN A 79 13.90 15.53 8.46
CA GLN A 79 14.62 16.14 7.35
C GLN A 79 15.28 15.07 6.47
N GLU A 80 15.89 14.04 7.08
CA GLU A 80 16.47 12.93 6.33
C GLU A 80 15.40 12.16 5.54
N ASN A 81 14.27 11.84 6.17
CA ASN A 81 13.17 11.14 5.51
C ASN A 81 12.57 11.98 4.38
N PHE A 82 12.51 13.30 4.54
CA PHE A 82 12.07 14.20 3.47
C PHE A 82 13.03 14.18 2.28
N MET A 83 14.34 14.26 2.52
CA MET A 83 15.33 14.18 1.45
C MET A 83 15.28 12.83 0.73
N TRP A 84 15.15 11.73 1.47
CA TRP A 84 14.98 10.39 0.90
C TRP A 84 13.70 10.24 0.08
N ALA A 85 12.60 10.79 0.56
CA ALA A 85 11.33 10.82 -0.16
C ALA A 85 11.44 11.62 -1.47
N LEU A 86 12.18 12.74 -1.44
CA LEU A 86 12.45 13.56 -2.62
C LEU A 86 13.34 12.82 -3.63
N ASP A 87 14.42 12.17 -3.16
CA ASP A 87 15.34 11.40 -4.01
C ASP A 87 14.63 10.21 -4.68
N SER A 88 13.62 9.64 -4.03
CA SER A 88 12.78 8.55 -4.56
C SER A 88 11.97 8.95 -5.80
N LEU A 89 11.74 10.25 -6.04
CA LEU A 89 11.07 10.74 -7.25
C LEU A 89 11.99 10.76 -8.48
N SER A 90 13.30 10.63 -8.28
CA SER A 90 14.25 10.49 -9.39
C SER A 90 14.07 9.15 -10.09
N ARG A 91 14.25 9.13 -11.41
CA ARG A 91 14.21 7.93 -12.25
C ARG A 91 15.42 7.00 -12.05
N GLU A 92 16.38 7.37 -11.22
CA GLU A 92 17.58 6.58 -10.98
C GLU A 92 17.47 5.73 -9.70
N HIS A 93 16.66 6.18 -8.73
CA HIS A 93 16.64 5.62 -7.37
C HIS A 93 15.43 4.72 -7.08
N HIS A 94 15.25 3.67 -7.89
CA HIS A 94 14.11 2.74 -7.75
C HIS A 94 14.12 1.92 -6.46
N THR A 95 15.29 1.76 -5.85
CA THR A 95 15.47 1.00 -4.60
C THR A 95 14.69 1.61 -3.45
N HIS A 96 14.62 2.95 -3.35
CA HIS A 96 13.86 3.64 -2.32
C HIS A 96 12.35 3.44 -2.48
N ILE A 97 11.87 3.37 -3.73
CA ILE A 97 10.46 3.05 -4.01
C ILE A 97 10.14 1.63 -3.52
N TYR A 98 11.02 0.65 -3.75
CA TYR A 98 10.80 -0.71 -3.25
C TYR A 98 10.83 -0.79 -1.72
N GLU A 99 11.76 -0.07 -1.07
CA GLU A 99 11.80 0.04 0.39
C GLU A 99 10.48 0.61 0.95
N GLY A 100 10.00 1.71 0.38
CA GLY A 100 8.74 2.32 0.78
C GLY A 100 7.52 1.42 0.55
N ILE A 101 7.51 0.60 -0.51
CA ILE A 101 6.44 -0.37 -0.75
C ILE A 101 6.39 -1.41 0.39
N GLU A 102 7.54 -1.92 0.84
CA GLU A 102 7.59 -2.89 1.93
C GLU A 102 7.19 -2.26 3.27
N LEU A 103 7.64 -1.03 3.54
CA LEU A 103 7.20 -0.25 4.71
C LEU A 103 5.69 -0.02 4.70
N TYR A 104 5.11 0.34 3.55
CA TYR A 104 3.67 0.56 3.44
C TYR A 104 2.88 -0.74 3.63
N LYS A 105 3.35 -1.87 3.10
CA LYS A 105 2.73 -3.18 3.35
C LYS A 105 2.73 -3.55 4.83
N LEU A 106 3.84 -3.30 5.52
CA LEU A 106 3.92 -3.55 6.96
C LEU A 106 2.93 -2.66 7.71
N PHE A 107 2.87 -1.38 7.37
CA PHE A 107 1.90 -0.44 7.93
C PHE A 107 0.45 -0.91 7.73
N LEU A 108 0.08 -1.35 6.52
CA LEU A 108 -1.27 -1.85 6.26
C LEU A 108 -1.64 -3.09 7.10
N LYS A 109 -0.68 -3.99 7.35
CA LYS A 109 -0.90 -5.16 8.21
C LYS A 109 -1.17 -4.74 9.65
N VAL A 110 -0.30 -3.90 10.21
CA VAL A 110 -0.45 -3.40 11.57
C VAL A 110 -1.74 -2.59 11.72
N LEU A 111 -2.07 -1.74 10.73
CA LEU A 111 -3.31 -0.97 10.73
C LEU A 111 -4.55 -1.87 10.75
N MET A 112 -4.54 -2.95 9.96
CA MET A 112 -5.68 -3.89 9.93
C MET A 112 -5.84 -4.61 11.28
N GLU A 113 -4.74 -5.06 11.89
CA GLU A 113 -4.74 -5.69 13.21
C GLU A 113 -5.23 -4.72 14.31
N GLU A 114 -4.80 -3.46 14.24
CA GLU A 114 -5.21 -2.41 15.18
C GLU A 114 -6.70 -2.09 15.03
N VAL A 115 -7.19 -1.86 13.80
CA VAL A 115 -8.61 -1.60 13.54
C VAL A 115 -9.48 -2.77 14.00
N GLN A 116 -9.04 -4.01 13.76
CA GLN A 116 -9.75 -5.20 14.23
C GLN A 116 -9.83 -5.23 15.77
N THR A 117 -8.73 -4.89 16.44
CA THR A 117 -8.68 -4.81 17.90
C THR A 117 -9.65 -3.76 18.43
N LEU A 118 -9.62 -2.55 17.87
CA LEU A 118 -10.49 -1.43 18.26
C LEU A 118 -11.98 -1.75 18.09
N LEU A 119 -12.34 -2.42 16.99
CA LEU A 119 -13.72 -2.85 16.74
C LEU A 119 -14.18 -3.95 17.71
N THR A 120 -13.28 -4.87 18.08
CA THR A 120 -13.62 -6.03 18.93
C THR A 120 -13.69 -5.66 20.41
N THR A 121 -12.88 -4.71 20.86
CA THR A 121 -12.77 -4.26 22.26
C THR A 121 -13.82 -3.24 22.67
N GLY A 122 -14.56 -2.67 21.72
CA GLY A 122 -15.61 -1.69 22.00
C GLY A 122 -15.10 -0.27 22.28
N HIS A 123 -13.89 0.08 21.81
CA HIS A 123 -13.33 1.43 21.96
C HIS A 123 -14.04 2.49 21.09
N VAL A 124 -14.93 2.08 20.19
CA VAL A 124 -15.79 2.98 19.42
C VAL A 124 -17.08 3.26 20.20
N ILE A 125 -17.13 4.44 20.81
CA ILE A 125 -18.23 4.85 21.69
C ILE A 125 -19.13 5.82 20.90
N PRO A 126 -20.44 5.54 20.78
CA PRO A 126 -21.39 6.50 20.24
C PRO A 126 -21.55 7.66 21.25
N SER A 127 -21.05 8.83 20.88
CA SER A 127 -21.42 10.10 21.54
C SER A 127 -22.62 10.69 20.79
N ALA A 128 -23.47 11.45 21.48
CA ALA A 128 -24.82 11.83 21.02
C ALA A 128 -24.88 12.39 19.58
N SER A 129 -23.83 13.06 19.11
CA SER A 129 -23.73 13.60 17.74
C SER A 129 -22.55 13.09 16.93
N VAL A 130 -21.61 12.37 17.53
CA VAL A 130 -20.34 11.95 16.88
C VAL A 130 -19.87 10.59 17.39
N LEU A 131 -19.22 9.81 16.54
CA LEU A 131 -18.51 8.61 16.97
C LEU A 131 -17.16 9.00 17.55
N GLN A 132 -16.87 8.56 18.79
CA GLN A 132 -15.59 8.79 19.44
C GLN A 132 -14.81 7.47 19.53
N CYS A 133 -13.54 7.51 19.12
CA CYS A 133 -12.58 6.42 19.30
C CYS A 133 -11.46 6.91 20.21
N VAL A 134 -11.20 6.19 21.30
CA VAL A 134 -10.11 6.50 22.23
C VAL A 134 -9.02 5.46 22.02
N LEU A 135 -7.85 5.93 21.58
CA LEU A 135 -6.64 5.12 21.46
C LEU A 135 -5.92 5.18 22.82
N THR A 136 -5.74 4.04 23.47
CA THR A 136 -5.02 3.90 24.75
C THR A 136 -3.55 3.62 24.55
#